data_AF-A0AAW1ITY0-F1
#
_entry.id   AF-A0AAW1ITY0-F1
#
_cell.length_a   1.000
_cell.length_b   1.000
_cell.length_c   1.000
_cell.angle_alpha   90.00
_cell.angle_beta   90.00
_cell.angle_gamma   90.00
#
_symmetry.space_group_name_H-M   'P 1'
#
loop_
_entity.id
_entity.type
_entity.pdbx_description
1 polymer ?
#
loop_
_entity_poly.entity_id
_entity_poly.type
_entity_poly.pdbx_seq_one_letter_code
_entity_poly.pdbx_strand_id
1 'polypeptide(L)' 'MSRKWPADHTNRLIELYEVQPILYNIKSPQYHNKIARQTCLTTIQGSLEAYTKIKYSVEDIVKKIIDNFLKPGLFFKD' A
#
# COMPACT_ATOMS: atom_id res chain seq x y z
N MET A 1 -0.02 -9.70 18.59
CA MET A 1 0.95 -10.46 17.79
C MET A 1 0.85 -9.98 16.34
N SER A 2 1.74 -9.11 15.87
CA SER A 2 1.72 -8.66 14.46
C SER A 2 2.15 -9.85 13.59
N ARG A 3 1.29 -10.31 12.69
CA ARG A 3 1.59 -11.45 11.81
C ARG A 3 2.77 -11.03 10.92
N LYS A 4 3.94 -11.65 11.13
CA LYS A 4 5.16 -11.30 10.38
C LYS A 4 4.95 -11.73 8.93
N TRP A 5 4.84 -10.76 8.03
CA TRP A 5 4.78 -11.05 6.59
C TRP A 5 6.09 -11.71 6.15
N PRO A 6 6.03 -12.76 5.30
CA PRO A 6 7.19 -13.24 4.57
C PRO A 6 7.91 -12.11 3.83
N ALA A 7 9.23 -12.23 3.69
CA ALA A 7 10.05 -11.21 3.05
C ALA A 7 9.66 -11.01 1.59
N ASP A 8 9.36 -12.10 0.87
CA ASP A 8 8.92 -12.08 -0.51
C ASP A 8 7.58 -11.37 -0.70
N HIS A 9 6.63 -11.53 0.23
CA HIS A 9 5.36 -10.78 0.19
C HIS A 9 5.59 -9.29 0.39
N THR A 10 6.51 -8.94 1.29
CA THR A 10 6.87 -7.54 1.55
C THR A 10 7.58 -6.94 0.34
N ASN A 11 8.52 -7.66 -0.29
CA ASN A 11 9.19 -7.22 -1.50
C ASN A 11 8.21 -7.04 -2.66
N ARG A 12 7.26 -7.96 -2.82
CA ARG A 12 6.24 -7.82 -3.86
C ARG A 12 5.35 -6.60 -3.63
N LEU A 13 5.01 -6.30 -2.38
CA LEU A 13 4.29 -5.08 -2.03
C LEU A 13 5.09 -3.82 -2.40
N ILE A 14 6.41 -3.81 -2.20
CA ILE A 14 7.31 -2.70 -2.58
C ILE A 14 7.19 -2.42 -4.08
N GLU A 15 7.41 -3.45 -4.89
CA GLU A 15 7.37 -3.33 -6.36
C GLU A 15 6.03 -2.76 -6.85
N LEU A 16 4.93 -3.24 -6.27
CA LEU A 16 3.59 -2.77 -6.61
C LEU A 16 3.31 -1.34 -6.11
N TYR A 17 3.91 -0.94 -5.00
CA TYR A 17 3.74 0.40 -4.43
C TYR A 17 4.55 1.45 -5.19
N GLU A 18 5.79 1.16 -5.59
CA GLU A 18 6.67 2.10 -6.28
C GLU A 18 6.09 2.60 -7.61
N VAL A 19 5.37 1.74 -8.32
CA VAL A 19 4.71 2.07 -9.59
C VAL A 19 3.43 2.90 -9.43
N GLN A 20 3.04 3.24 -8.20
CA GLN A 20 1.81 3.96 -7.87
C GLN A 20 2.09 5.32 -7.22
N PRO A 21 2.58 6.33 -7.99
CA PRO A 21 2.93 7.64 -7.46
C PRO A 21 1.77 8.38 -6.81
N ILE A 22 0.52 8.03 -7.14
CA ILE A 22 -0.69 8.52 -6.45
C ILE A 22 -0.66 8.26 -4.93
N LEU A 23 0.08 7.26 -4.47
CA LEU A 23 0.13 6.88 -3.05
C LEU A 23 1.25 7.56 -2.26
N TYR A 24 2.15 8.32 -2.89
CA TYR A 24 3.28 8.94 -2.18
C TYR A 24 3.77 10.28 -2.74
N ASN A 25 3.52 10.55 -4.03
CA ASN A 25 3.95 11.76 -4.67
C ASN A 25 2.86 12.83 -4.58
N ILE A 26 3.06 13.83 -3.71
CA ILE A 26 2.13 14.96 -3.52
C ILE A 26 1.90 15.74 -4.82
N LYS A 27 2.87 15.74 -5.74
CA LYS A 27 2.73 16.40 -7.06
C LYS A 27 1.88 15.59 -8.04
N SER A 28 1.52 14.35 -7.71
CA SER A 28 0.59 13.57 -8.53
C SER A 28 -0.77 14.25 -8.51
N PRO A 29 -1.40 14.53 -9.67
CA PRO A 29 -2.70 15.19 -9.74
C PRO A 29 -3.80 14.49 -8.92
N GLN A 30 -3.64 13.19 -8.67
CA GLN A 30 -4.60 12.37 -7.95
C GLN A 30 -4.21 12.09 -6.50
N TYR A 31 -3.13 12.70 -5.98
CA TYR A 31 -2.65 12.43 -4.61
C TYR A 31 -3.71 12.72 -3.53
N HIS A 32 -4.48 13.80 -3.67
CA HIS A 32 -5.57 14.11 -2.72
C HIS A 32 -6.90 13.43 -3.06
N ASN A 33 -6.97 12.67 -4.17
CA ASN A 33 -8.18 11.97 -4.58
C ASN A 33 -8.34 10.67 -3.78
N LYS A 34 -9.18 10.72 -2.73
CA LYS A 34 -9.46 9.59 -1.86
C LYS A 34 -9.97 8.35 -2.61
N ILE A 35 -10.84 8.55 -3.61
CA ILE A 35 -11.41 7.46 -4.40
C ILE A 35 -10.31 6.78 -5.21
N ALA A 36 -9.53 7.56 -5.95
CA ALA A 36 -8.45 7.02 -6.78
C ALA A 36 -7.36 6.32 -5.95
N ARG A 37 -7.02 6.86 -4.77
CA ARG A 37 -6.13 6.20 -3.81
C ARG A 37 -6.70 4.87 -3.31
N GLN A 38 -7.98 4.82 -2.98
CA GLN A 38 -8.64 3.59 -2.54
C GLN A 38 -8.64 2.53 -3.66
N THR A 39 -8.99 2.93 -4.89
CA THR A 39 -8.94 2.03 -6.07
C THR A 39 -7.53 1.49 -6.30
N CYS A 40 -6.51 2.33 -6.15
CA CYS A 40 -5.12 1.93 -6.26
C CYS A 40 -4.73 0.89 -5.19
N LEU A 41 -5.09 1.14 -3.92
CA LEU A 41 -4.84 0.19 -2.82
C LEU A 41 -5.54 -1.16 -3.04
N THR A 42 -6.79 -1.15 -3.51
CA THR A 42 -7.52 -2.38 -3.86
C THR A 42 -6.88 -3.12 -5.04
N THR A 43 -6.30 -2.40 -6.00
CA THR A 43 -5.56 -3.01 -7.12
C THR A 43 -4.26 -3.67 -6.65
N ILE A 44 -3.51 -3.00 -5.77
CA ILE A 44 -2.33 -3.58 -5.12
C ILE A 44 -2.71 -4.83 -4.33
N GLN A 45 -3.78 -4.75 -3.53
CA GLN A 45 -4.31 -5.89 -2.77
C GLN A 45 -4.58 -7.08 -3.70
N GLY A 46 -5.42 -6.91 -4.74
CA GLY A 46 -5.75 -8.00 -5.66
C GLY A 46 -4.52 -8.60 -6.35
N SER A 47 -3.56 -7.76 -6.73
CA SER A 47 -2.30 -8.21 -7.35
C SER A 47 -1.42 -9.00 -6.38
N LEU A 48 -1.35 -8.56 -5.12
CA LEU A 48 -0.60 -9.25 -4.07
C LEU A 48 -1.26 -10.58 -3.70
N GLU A 49 -2.58 -10.61 -3.53
CA GLU A 49 -3.33 -11.85 -3.24
C GLU A 49 -3.17 -12.88 -4.36
N ALA A 50 -3.16 -12.43 -5.62
CA ALA A 50 -2.94 -13.29 -6.77
C ALA A 50 -1.54 -13.93 -6.78
N TYR A 51 -0.53 -13.19 -6.30
CA TYR A 51 0.86 -13.67 -6.18
C TYR A 51 1.04 -14.61 -4.98
N THR A 52 0.62 -14.20 -3.79
CA THR A 52 0.87 -14.94 -2.53
C THR A 52 -0.10 -16.09 -2.29
N LYS A 53 -1.26 -16.09 -2.97
CA LYS A 53 -2.42 -16.96 -2.68
C LYS A 53 -3.00 -16.76 -1.27
N ILE A 54 -2.70 -15.64 -0.62
CA ILE A 54 -3.21 -15.26 0.71
C ILE A 54 -4.11 -14.03 0.57
N LYS A 55 -5.21 -14.01 1.33
CA LYS A 55 -6.09 -12.84 1.44
C LYS A 55 -5.51 -11.77 2.36
N TYR A 56 -5.60 -10.51 1.94
CA TYR A 56 -5.18 -9.35 2.71
C TYR A 56 -6.32 -8.35 2.81
N SER A 57 -6.48 -7.69 3.96
CA SER A 57 -7.33 -6.52 4.01
C SER A 57 -6.58 -5.31 3.43
N VAL A 58 -7.31 -4.31 2.91
CA VAL A 58 -6.71 -3.03 2.54
C VAL A 58 -6.02 -2.39 3.75
N GLU A 59 -6.57 -2.54 4.95
CA GLU A 59 -5.97 -2.06 6.19
C GLU A 59 -4.59 -2.70 6.45
N ASP A 60 -4.44 -4.01 6.23
CA ASP A 60 -3.16 -4.70 6.35
C ASP A 60 -2.13 -4.14 5.35
N ILE A 61 -2.56 -3.88 4.11
CA ILE A 61 -1.72 -3.30 3.05
C ILE A 61 -1.26 -1.90 3.47
N VAL A 62 -2.19 -1.04 3.90
CA VAL A 62 -1.89 0.34 4.35
C VAL A 62 -0.96 0.32 5.54
N LYS A 63 -1.25 -0.51 6.55
CA LYS A 63 -0.39 -0.65 7.73
C LYS A 63 1.00 -1.11 7.34
N LYS A 64 1.11 -2.08 6.44
CA LYS A 64 2.41 -2.57 5.96
C LYS A 64 3.16 -1.50 5.17
N ILE A 65 2.47 -0.70 4.35
CA ILE A 65 3.07 0.42 3.64
C ILE A 65 3.60 1.46 4.64
N ILE A 66 2.82 1.80 5.67
CA ILE A 66 3.24 2.73 6.71
C ILE A 66 4.45 2.18 7.47
N ASP A 67 4.38 0.94 7.94
CA ASP A 67 5.45 0.30 8.72
C ASP A 67 6.78 0.17 7.96
N ASN A 68 6.75 0.00 6.64
CA ASN A 68 7.94 -0.30 5.84
C ASN A 68 8.44 0.90 5.00
N PHE A 69 7.56 1.82 4.59
CA PHE A 69 7.91 2.87 3.63
C PHE A 69 7.67 4.29 4.17
N LEU A 70 6.90 4.44 5.25
CA LEU A 70 6.48 5.76 5.74
C LEU A 70 6.60 5.87 7.27
N LYS A 71 7.76 6.28 7.77
CA LYS A 71 7.87 6.79 9.16
C LYS A 71 7.45 8.28 9.23
N PRO A 72 6.98 8.72 10.41
CA PRO A 72 5.62 9.21 10.66
C PRO A 72 5.33 10.61 10.08
N GLY A 73 4.12 10.78 9.52
CA GLY A 73 3.57 12.12 9.24
C GLY A 73 2.85 12.29 7.90
N LEU A 74 2.87 11.29 7.00
CA LEU A 74 2.47 11.53 5.61
C LEU A 74 0.97 11.34 5.30
N PHE A 75 0.16 10.72 6.18
CA PHE A 75 -1.21 10.34 5.78
C PHE A 75 -2.39 10.79 6.62
N PHE A 76 -2.22 11.43 7.78
CA PHE A 76 -3.37 11.94 8.54
C PHE A 76 -3.03 13.23 9.27
N LYS A 77 -3.16 14.36 8.58
CA LYS A 77 -3.52 15.65 9.19
C LYS A 77 -4.44 16.37 8.21
N ASP A 78 -5.72 16.06 8.32
CA ASP A 78 -6.84 17.00 8.14
C ASP A 78 -8.01 16.46 8.95
#